data_AF-A0A1V5C949-F1
#
_entry.id   AF-A0A1V5C949-F1
#
_cell.length_a   1.000
_cell.length_b   1.000
_cell.length_c   1.000
_cell.angle_alpha   90.00
_cell.angle_beta   90.00
_cell.angle_gamma   90.00
#
_symmetry.space_group_name_H-M   'P 1'
#
loop_
_entity.id
_entity.type
_entity.pdbx_description
1 polymer ?
#
loop_
_entity_poly.entity_id
_entity_poly.type
_entity_poly.pdbx_seq_one_letter_code
_entity_poly.pdbx_strand_id
1 'polypeptide(L)'
;MAQLIGIKGLKFFGGALIMWIALKLFIEGAPQEEGHKEASTLWQAMTTIVIADIVMSLDNMLAVAGASHGNNFLIIFGLVLSIPFVVFTSGLLSMLMDKFPVIVYIGAMILGKVAGEMIMTDPYVQSFLHTGKVTQYIVEAAFAVAVVVIGKLWMKMKIRREETGHAH
;
A
#
# COMPACT_ATOMS: atom_id res chain seq x y z
N MET A 1 -11.15 -6.52 16.29
CA MET A 1 -10.50 -5.62 15.30
C MET A 1 -11.46 -4.68 14.55
N ALA A 2 -12.66 -4.41 15.08
CA ALA A 2 -13.61 -3.39 14.58
C ALA A 2 -14.58 -2.90 15.68
N GLN A 3 -14.28 -3.15 16.96
CA GLN A 3 -15.21 -2.82 18.05
C GLN A 3 -14.89 -1.50 18.77
N LEU A 4 -13.76 -0.83 18.45
CA LEU A 4 -13.31 0.34 19.22
C LEU A 4 -13.14 1.65 18.42
N ILE A 5 -13.31 1.64 17.10
CA ILE A 5 -13.50 2.88 16.34
C ILE A 5 -14.75 2.70 15.48
N GLY A 6 -15.86 3.27 15.94
CA GLY A 6 -17.19 3.22 15.32
C GLY A 6 -17.30 4.02 14.01
N ILE A 7 -16.21 4.22 13.27
CA ILE A 7 -16.22 4.95 12.00
C ILE A 7 -16.33 3.94 10.86
N LYS A 8 -17.57 3.65 10.47
CA LYS A 8 -17.89 2.89 9.26
C LYS A 8 -17.17 3.53 8.07
N GLY A 9 -16.46 2.74 7.26
CA GLY A 9 -15.79 3.20 6.04
C GLY A 9 -14.31 3.57 6.18
N LEU A 10 -13.73 3.63 7.38
CA LEU A 10 -12.29 3.94 7.52
C LEU A 10 -11.40 2.88 6.85
N LYS A 11 -11.77 1.59 6.92
CA LYS A 11 -11.02 0.53 6.23
C LYS A 11 -11.21 0.59 4.72
N PHE A 12 -12.40 0.97 4.27
CA PHE A 12 -12.65 1.23 2.86
C PHE A 12 -11.72 2.35 2.32
N PHE A 13 -11.65 3.49 3.02
CA PHE A 13 -10.75 4.59 2.64
C PHE A 13 -9.28 4.20 2.73
N GLY A 14 -8.87 3.51 3.78
CA GLY A 14 -7.50 3.02 3.92
C GLY A 14 -7.13 2.02 2.81
N GLY A 15 -8.02 1.11 2.45
CA GLY A 15 -7.82 0.19 1.34
C GLY A 15 -7.75 0.90 -0.01
N ALA A 16 -8.57 1.94 -0.23
CA ALA A 16 -8.47 2.79 -1.42
C ALA A 16 -7.13 3.55 -1.50
N LEU A 17 -6.63 4.04 -0.36
CA LEU A 17 -5.33 4.71 -0.27
C LEU A 17 -4.18 3.72 -0.56
N ILE A 18 -4.23 2.50 0.01
CA ILE A 18 -3.25 1.44 -0.29
C ILE A 18 -3.30 1.05 -1.77
N MET A 19 -4.48 0.96 -2.37
CA MET A 19 -4.64 0.70 -3.81
C MET A 19 -3.95 1.80 -4.64
N TRP A 20 -4.16 3.07 -4.29
CA TRP A 20 -3.50 4.20 -4.95
C TRP A 20 -1.97 4.11 -4.83
N ILE A 21 -1.46 3.79 -3.65
CA ILE A 21 -0.02 3.59 -3.43
C ILE A 21 0.49 2.40 -4.26
N ALA A 22 -0.24 1.29 -4.33
CA ALA A 22 0.15 0.11 -5.10
C ALA A 22 0.32 0.45 -6.58
N LEU A 23 -0.62 1.21 -7.14
CA LEU A 23 -0.55 1.71 -8.51
C LEU A 23 0.61 2.68 -8.70
N LYS A 24 0.79 3.63 -7.79
CA LYS A 24 1.89 4.60 -7.84
C LYS A 24 3.26 3.90 -7.81
N LEU A 25 3.43 2.96 -6.88
CA LEU A 25 4.65 2.14 -6.77
C LEU A 25 4.92 1.35 -8.06
N PHE A 26 3.89 0.76 -8.66
CA PHE A 26 4.04 0.02 -9.91
C PHE A 26 4.46 0.93 -11.07
N ILE A 27 3.78 2.06 -11.24
CA ILE A 27 4.00 2.99 -12.35
C ILE A 27 5.37 3.65 -12.25
N GLU A 28 5.78 4.06 -11.05
CA GLU A 28 7.02 4.80 -10.83
C GLU A 28 8.23 3.88 -10.63
N GLY A 29 8.02 2.69 -10.08
CA GLY A 29 9.11 1.75 -9.79
C GLY A 29 9.35 0.68 -10.83
N ALA A 30 8.35 0.35 -11.68
CA ALA A 30 8.56 -0.62 -12.74
C ALA A 30 9.58 -0.07 -13.74
N PRO A 31 10.51 -0.89 -14.22
CA PRO A 31 11.50 -0.45 -15.20
C PRO A 31 10.75 -0.01 -16.48
N GLN A 32 10.94 1.25 -16.87
CA GLN A 32 10.55 1.73 -18.19
C GLN A 32 11.55 1.18 -19.21
N GLU A 33 11.08 0.84 -20.41
CA GLU A 33 11.95 0.36 -21.50
C GLU A 33 13.00 1.42 -21.91
N GLU A 34 12.83 2.67 -21.48
CA GLU A 34 13.79 3.76 -21.66
C GLU A 34 14.33 4.29 -20.31
N GLY A 35 15.31 3.58 -19.76
CA GLY A 35 16.55 4.13 -19.20
C GLY A 35 16.60 5.17 -18.06
N HIS A 36 15.54 5.84 -17.63
CA HIS A 36 15.64 6.86 -16.55
C HIS A 36 14.51 6.72 -15.52
N LYS A 37 14.83 6.05 -14.40
CA LYS A 37 14.02 6.14 -13.17
C LYS A 37 14.33 7.48 -12.48
N GLU A 38 13.33 8.34 -12.32
CA GLU A 38 13.46 9.52 -11.45
C GLU A 38 13.40 9.08 -9.98
N ALA A 39 14.55 9.05 -9.30
CA ALA A 39 14.68 8.67 -7.89
C ALA A 39 13.76 9.47 -6.93
N SER A 40 13.30 10.65 -7.33
CA SER A 40 12.38 11.51 -6.58
C SER A 40 11.00 10.87 -6.37
N THR A 41 10.51 10.11 -7.35
CA THR A 41 9.15 9.54 -7.35
C THR A 41 9.03 8.34 -6.41
N LEU A 42 10.01 7.43 -6.47
CA LEU A 42 10.12 6.30 -5.54
C LEU A 42 10.20 6.74 -4.09
N TRP A 43 11.02 7.77 -3.80
CA TRP A 43 11.12 8.34 -2.45
C TRP A 43 9.77 8.89 -1.95
N GLN A 44 8.98 9.50 -2.85
CA GLN A 44 7.67 10.03 -2.51
C GLN A 44 6.64 8.92 -2.24
N ALA A 45 6.59 7.88 -3.07
CA ALA A 45 5.72 6.73 -2.85
C ALA A 45 6.04 6.04 -1.53
N MET A 46 7.32 5.87 -1.24
CA MET A 46 7.81 5.26 -0.02
C MET A 46 7.51 6.09 1.23
N THR A 47 7.73 7.41 1.18
CA THR A 47 7.34 8.32 2.27
C THR A 47 5.84 8.22 2.56
N THR A 48 5.00 8.08 1.52
CA THR A 48 3.56 7.89 1.68
C THR A 48 3.24 6.57 2.36
N ILE A 49 3.95 5.48 2.03
CA ILE A 49 3.82 4.17 2.71
C ILE A 49 4.18 4.29 4.19
N VAL A 50 5.31 4.92 4.52
CA VAL A 50 5.74 5.10 5.90
C VAL A 50 4.70 5.89 6.71
N ILE A 51 4.17 6.97 6.15
CA ILE A 51 3.12 7.76 6.82
C ILE A 51 1.85 6.92 7.02
N ALA A 52 1.41 6.19 6.00
CA ALA A 52 0.24 5.33 6.10
C ALA A 52 0.42 4.21 7.13
N ASP A 53 1.61 3.60 7.19
CA ASP A 53 1.96 2.56 8.16
C ASP A 53 2.00 3.12 9.58
N ILE A 54 2.53 4.34 9.79
CA ILE A 54 2.50 5.00 11.11
C ILE A 54 1.05 5.28 11.54
N VAL A 55 0.21 5.83 10.65
CA VAL A 55 -1.20 6.14 10.98
C VAL A 55 -1.99 4.87 11.29
N MET A 56 -1.77 3.80 10.52
CA MET A 56 -2.49 2.53 10.72
C MET A 56 -1.93 1.72 11.90
N SER A 57 -0.62 1.72 12.11
CA SER A 57 0.03 1.05 13.24
C SER A 57 -0.26 1.77 14.56
N LEU A 58 -0.55 3.08 14.54
CA LEU A 58 -1.04 3.82 15.70
C LEU A 58 -2.35 3.20 16.21
N ASP A 59 -3.29 2.86 15.33
CA ASP A 59 -4.56 2.22 15.72
C ASP A 59 -4.34 0.80 16.28
N ASN A 60 -3.42 0.03 15.67
CA ASN A 60 -3.04 -1.29 16.16
C ASN A 60 -2.35 -1.19 17.54
N MET A 61 -1.56 -0.14 17.75
CA MET A 61 -0.88 0.15 19.00
C MET A 61 -1.86 0.58 20.09
N LEU A 62 -2.84 1.43 19.78
CA LEU A 62 -3.90 1.82 20.71
C LEU A 62 -4.73 0.61 21.16
N ALA A 63 -4.93 -0.38 20.28
CA ALA A 63 -5.57 -1.64 20.63
C ALA A 63 -4.71 -2.50 21.59
N VAL A 64 -3.40 -2.60 21.35
CA VAL A 64 -2.46 -3.27 22.26
C VAL A 64 -2.34 -2.52 23.58
N ALA A 65 -2.44 -1.18 23.56
CA ALA A 65 -2.44 -0.34 24.74
C ALA A 65 -3.64 -0.59 25.65
N GLY A 66 -4.81 -0.84 25.05
CA GLY A 66 -6.00 -1.29 25.79
C GLY A 66 -5.85 -2.68 26.41
N ALA A 67 -5.02 -3.57 25.81
CA ALA A 67 -4.80 -4.93 26.29
C ALA A 67 -3.65 -5.07 27.31
N SER A 68 -2.70 -4.13 27.32
CA SER A 68 -1.48 -4.20 28.14
C SER A 68 -1.64 -3.69 29.58
N HIS A 69 -2.88 -3.53 30.06
CA HIS A 69 -3.19 -3.16 31.45
C HIS A 69 -2.46 -1.89 31.94
N GLY A 70 -2.26 -0.89 31.06
CA GLY A 70 -1.81 0.44 31.45
C GLY A 70 -0.29 0.65 31.55
N ASN A 71 0.55 -0.29 31.09
CA ASN A 71 1.99 -0.03 30.97
C ASN A 71 2.30 0.81 29.72
N ASN A 72 2.06 2.12 29.84
CA ASN A 72 2.24 3.12 28.79
C ASN A 72 3.67 3.16 28.20
N PHE A 73 4.66 2.68 28.96
CA PHE A 73 6.06 2.67 28.56
C PHE A 73 6.33 1.70 27.40
N LEU A 74 5.76 0.48 27.43
CA LEU A 74 5.96 -0.53 26.37
C LEU A 74 5.41 -0.08 25.01
N ILE A 75 4.29 0.65 25.05
CA ILE A 75 3.60 1.18 23.87
C ILE A 75 4.43 2.28 23.20
N ILE A 76 4.84 3.28 24.00
CA ILE A 76 5.66 4.41 23.50
C ILE A 76 7.00 3.90 22.99
N PHE A 77 7.64 2.98 23.71
CA PHE A 77 8.91 2.37 23.29
C PHE A 77 8.78 1.64 21.95
N GLY A 78 7.70 0.88 21.76
CA GLY A 78 7.40 0.22 20.48
C GLY A 78 7.23 1.22 19.33
N LEU A 79 6.54 2.34 19.55
CA LEU A 79 6.34 3.38 18.53
C LEU A 79 7.65 4.05 18.13
N VAL A 80 8.43 4.43 19.13
CA VAL A 80 9.71 5.10 18.95
C VAL A 80 10.70 4.20 18.22
N LEU A 81 10.68 2.88 18.45
CA LEU A 81 11.52 1.94 17.71
C LEU A 81 11.00 1.64 16.30
N SER A 82 9.68 1.65 16.07
CA SER A 82 9.10 1.32 14.77
C SER A 82 9.44 2.38 13.70
N ILE A 83 9.41 3.67 14.05
CA ILE A 83 9.63 4.75 13.08
C ILE A 83 11.04 4.68 12.44
N PRO A 84 12.15 4.62 13.22
CA PRO A 84 13.48 4.48 12.65
C PRO A 84 13.64 3.19 11.86
N PHE A 85 13.02 2.10 12.31
CA PHE A 85 13.09 0.81 11.63
C PHE A 85 12.43 0.88 10.24
N VAL A 86 11.25 1.50 10.15
CA VAL A 86 10.55 1.70 8.88
C VAL A 86 11.36 2.62 7.96
N VAL A 87 11.88 3.74 8.46
CA VAL A 87 12.71 4.66 7.66
C VAL A 87 13.96 3.97 7.13
N PHE A 88 14.68 3.22 7.97
CA PHE A 88 15.86 2.48 7.56
C PHE A 88 15.55 1.38 6.54
N THR A 89 14.50 0.60 6.80
CA THR A 89 14.03 -0.47 5.90
C THR A 89 13.61 0.10 4.56
N SER A 90 12.98 1.27 4.55
CA SER A 90 12.56 1.95 3.34
C SER A 90 13.76 2.30 2.44
N GLY A 91 14.83 2.87 3.01
CA GLY A 91 16.07 3.13 2.26
C GLY A 91 16.73 1.87 1.71
N LEU A 92 16.76 0.79 2.50
CA LEU A 92 17.25 -0.51 2.05
C LEU A 92 16.39 -1.08 0.92
N LEU A 93 15.06 -1.00 1.05
CA LEU A 93 14.12 -1.48 0.05
C LEU A 93 14.27 -0.71 -1.26
N SER A 94 14.47 0.61 -1.21
CA SER A 94 14.72 1.44 -2.39
C SER A 94 15.97 0.98 -3.15
N MET A 95 17.09 0.80 -2.45
CA MET A 95 18.32 0.27 -3.07
C MET A 95 18.11 -1.11 -3.70
N LEU A 96 17.31 -1.96 -3.04
CA LEU A 96 17.02 -3.30 -3.53
C LEU A 96 16.10 -3.28 -4.77
N MET A 97 15.15 -2.35 -4.83
CA MET A 97 14.28 -2.14 -6.00
C MET A 97 15.03 -1.58 -7.22
N ASP A 98 16.06 -0.77 -6.99
CA ASP A 98 16.95 -0.29 -8.06
C ASP A 98 17.77 -1.44 -8.66
N LYS A 99 18.29 -2.33 -7.80
CA LYS A 99 19.06 -3.50 -8.24
C LYS A 99 18.19 -4.64 -8.78
N PHE A 100 17.00 -4.84 -8.22
CA PHE A 100 16.07 -5.92 -8.55
C PHE A 100 14.67 -5.38 -8.84
N PRO A 101 14.39 -4.97 -10.09
CA PRO A 101 13.10 -4.37 -10.45
C PRO A 101 11.89 -5.30 -10.23
N VAL A 102 12.11 -6.62 -10.18
CA VAL A 102 11.07 -7.62 -9.86
C VAL A 102 10.41 -7.37 -8.49
N ILE A 103 11.14 -6.75 -7.55
CA ILE A 103 10.62 -6.42 -6.21
C ILE A 103 9.46 -5.44 -6.29
N VAL A 104 9.48 -4.52 -7.27
CA VAL A 104 8.37 -3.58 -7.47
C VAL A 104 7.10 -4.32 -7.91
N TYR A 105 7.21 -5.28 -8.83
CA TYR A 105 6.07 -6.08 -9.26
C TYR A 105 5.45 -6.86 -8.10
N ILE A 106 6.30 -7.52 -7.31
CA ILE A 106 5.85 -8.30 -6.14
C ILE A 106 5.24 -7.38 -5.09
N GLY A 107 5.91 -6.27 -4.77
CA GLY A 107 5.44 -5.29 -3.79
C GLY A 107 4.08 -4.69 -4.16
N ALA A 108 3.90 -4.30 -5.43
CA ALA A 108 2.64 -3.78 -5.93
C ALA A 108 1.50 -4.81 -5.86
N MET A 109 1.77 -6.09 -6.19
CA MET A 109 0.77 -7.15 -6.04
C MET A 109 0.39 -7.41 -4.58
N ILE A 110 1.36 -7.40 -3.67
CA ILE A 110 1.12 -7.56 -2.23
C ILE A 110 0.27 -6.39 -1.72
N LEU A 111 0.61 -5.15 -2.06
CA LEU A 111 -0.18 -3.98 -1.67
C LEU A 111 -1.59 -4.03 -2.25
N GLY A 112 -1.76 -4.46 -3.51
CA GLY A 112 -3.07 -4.68 -4.12
C GLY A 112 -3.91 -5.70 -3.35
N LYS A 113 -3.32 -6.84 -2.98
CA LYS A 113 -3.97 -7.85 -2.13
C LYS A 113 -4.43 -7.25 -0.80
N VAL A 114 -3.55 -6.53 -0.10
CA VAL A 114 -3.86 -5.89 1.20
C VAL A 114 -4.98 -4.86 1.07
N ALA A 115 -4.99 -4.07 -0.02
CA ALA A 115 -6.08 -3.14 -0.30
C ALA A 115 -7.43 -3.86 -0.46
N GLY A 116 -7.46 -4.96 -1.22
CA GLY A 116 -8.66 -5.78 -1.41
C GLY A 116 -9.15 -6.40 -0.10
N GLU A 117 -8.22 -6.88 0.73
CA GLU A 117 -8.50 -7.43 2.06
C GLU A 117 -9.08 -6.36 3.01
N MET A 118 -8.51 -5.15 3.05
CA MET A 118 -9.03 -4.04 3.86
C MET A 118 -10.44 -3.62 3.44
N ILE A 119 -10.71 -3.57 2.13
CA ILE A 119 -12.03 -3.22 1.61
C ILE A 119 -13.04 -4.33 1.95
N MET A 120 -12.70 -5.61 1.76
CA MET A 120 -13.60 -6.73 2.07
C MET A 120 -13.85 -6.93 3.57
N THR A 121 -12.91 -6.54 4.42
CA THR A 121 -13.07 -6.59 5.87
C THR A 121 -13.72 -5.34 6.46
N ASP A 122 -14.12 -4.37 5.63
CA ASP A 122 -14.89 -3.21 6.06
C ASP A 122 -16.34 -3.61 6.40
N PRO A 123 -16.89 -3.18 7.56
CA PRO A 123 -18.25 -3.50 7.97
C PRO A 123 -19.32 -3.08 6.96
N TYR A 124 -19.07 -2.03 6.18
CA TYR A 124 -19.97 -1.58 5.12
C TYR A 124 -20.03 -2.62 3.99
N VAL A 125 -18.89 -3.13 3.53
CA VAL A 125 -18.82 -4.12 2.45
C VAL A 125 -19.34 -5.48 2.89
N GLN A 126 -19.04 -5.90 4.13
CA GLN A 126 -19.57 -7.12 4.75
C GLN A 126 -21.11 -7.13 4.85
N SER A 127 -21.74 -5.96 4.93
CA SER A 127 -23.21 -5.87 4.99
C SER A 127 -23.88 -6.06 3.63
N PHE A 128 -23.18 -5.79 2.52
CA PHE A 128 -23.67 -6.00 1.16
C PHE A 128 -23.24 -7.35 0.56
N LEU A 129 -22.12 -7.93 1.00
CA LEU A 129 -21.56 -9.18 0.49
C LEU A 129 -21.48 -10.22 1.61
N HIS A 130 -22.10 -11.39 1.42
CA HIS A 130 -21.91 -12.54 2.32
C HIS A 130 -20.48 -13.07 2.13
N THR A 131 -19.58 -12.70 3.05
CA THR A 131 -18.15 -12.97 2.93
C THR A 131 -17.82 -14.40 3.31
N GLY A 132 -17.99 -15.33 2.37
CA GLY A 132 -17.31 -16.62 2.43
C GLY A 132 -15.80 -16.44 2.20
N LYS A 133 -14.97 -17.29 2.84
CA LYS A 133 -13.49 -17.25 2.68
C LYS A 133 -13.05 -17.31 1.21
N VAL A 134 -13.79 -18.02 0.37
CA VAL A 134 -13.53 -18.12 -1.08
C VAL A 134 -13.71 -16.78 -1.79
N THR A 135 -14.81 -16.07 -1.52
CA THR A 135 -15.07 -14.74 -2.09
C THR A 135 -13.97 -13.75 -1.72
N GLN A 136 -13.49 -13.81 -0.48
CA GLN A 136 -12.41 -12.97 -0.01
C GLN A 136 -11.11 -13.22 -0.81
N TYR A 137 -10.68 -14.48 -0.95
CA TYR A 137 -9.48 -14.80 -1.74
C TYR A 137 -9.61 -14.39 -3.21
N ILE A 138 -10.79 -14.54 -3.81
CA ILE A 138 -11.03 -14.11 -5.19
C ILE A 138 -10.87 -12.60 -5.33
N VAL A 139 -11.42 -11.81 -4.39
CA VAL A 139 -11.30 -10.36 -4.42
C VAL A 139 -9.85 -9.92 -4.20
N GLU A 140 -9.16 -10.52 -3.23
CA GLU A 140 -7.74 -10.24 -2.98
C GLU A 140 -6.88 -10.51 -4.22
N ALA A 141 -7.09 -11.65 -4.89
CA ALA A 141 -6.41 -11.98 -6.14
C ALA A 141 -6.79 -11.01 -7.27
N ALA A 142 -8.07 -10.67 -7.40
CA ALA A 142 -8.55 -9.73 -8.41
C ALA A 142 -7.92 -8.35 -8.23
N PHE A 143 -7.81 -7.86 -6.99
CA PHE A 143 -7.17 -6.58 -6.68
C PHE A 143 -5.67 -6.61 -6.97
N ALA A 144 -4.96 -7.69 -6.62
CA ALA A 144 -3.54 -7.85 -6.96
C ALA A 144 -3.30 -7.83 -8.48
N VAL A 145 -4.14 -8.52 -9.25
CA VAL A 145 -4.09 -8.52 -10.72
C VAL A 145 -4.47 -7.16 -11.30
N ALA A 146 -5.50 -6.51 -10.74
CA ALA A 146 -5.96 -5.19 -11.18
C ALA A 146 -4.84 -4.14 -11.07
N VAL A 147 -4.03 -4.15 -10.01
CA VAL A 147 -2.88 -3.24 -9.88
C VAL A 147 -1.91 -3.38 -11.06
N VAL A 148 -1.59 -4.61 -11.45
CA VAL A 148 -0.64 -4.87 -12.56
C VAL A 148 -1.26 -4.49 -13.90
N VAL A 149 -2.53 -4.83 -14.14
CA VAL A 149 -3.22 -4.55 -15.41
C VAL A 149 -3.41 -3.04 -15.58
N ILE A 150 -3.94 -2.36 -14.57
CA ILE A 150 -4.18 -0.91 -14.59
C ILE A 150 -2.84 -0.18 -14.69
N GLY A 151 -1.84 -0.59 -13.89
CA GLY A 151 -0.49 -0.03 -13.94
C GLY A 151 0.15 -0.13 -15.33
N LYS A 152 0.08 -1.30 -15.98
CA LYS A 152 0.58 -1.48 -17.36
C LYS A 152 -0.18 -0.64 -18.38
N LEU A 153 -1.50 -0.55 -18.27
CA LEU A 153 -2.32 0.27 -19.17
C LEU A 153 -1.99 1.75 -19.03
N TRP A 154 -1.84 2.25 -17.79
CA TRP A 154 -1.45 3.64 -17.52
C TRP A 154 -0.06 3.97 -18.07
N MET A 155 0.92 3.09 -17.86
CA MET A 155 2.26 3.25 -18.41
C MET A 155 2.25 3.36 -19.94
N LYS A 156 1.49 2.48 -20.60
CA LYS A 156 1.33 2.50 -22.06
C LYS A 156 0.66 3.79 -22.55
N MET A 157 -0.31 4.33 -21.80
CA MET A 157 -0.95 5.61 -22.14
C MET A 157 -0.02 6.80 -21.93
N LYS A 158 0.86 6.77 -20.91
CA LYS A 158 1.83 7.84 -20.65
C LYS A 158 2.87 7.95 -21.75
N ILE A 159 3.47 6.82 -22.15
CA ILE A 159 4.46 6.76 -23.25
C ILE A 159 3.85 7.31 -24.56
N ARG A 160 2.62 6.89 -24.89
CA ARG A 160 1.93 7.34 -26.11
C ARG A 160 1.63 8.85 -26.13
N ARG A 161 1.45 9.49 -24.97
CA ARG A 161 1.26 10.94 -24.89
C ARG A 161 2.55 11.72 -25.15
N GLU A 162 3.68 11.20 -24.67
CA GLU A 162 5.01 11.79 -24.86
C GLU A 162 5.43 11.74 -26.35
N GLU A 163 5.16 10.64 -27.04
CA GLU A 163 5.39 10.49 -28.50
C GLU A 163 4.59 11.51 -29.33
N THR A 164 3.33 11.77 -28.98
CA THR A 164 2.50 12.77 -29.67
C THR A 164 2.87 14.22 -29.36
N GLY A 165 3.55 14.48 -28.23
CA GLY A 165 3.98 15.82 -27.82
C GLY A 165 5.25 16.31 -28.52
N HIS A 166 6.10 15.40 -28.98
CA HIS A 166 7.33 15.72 -29.72
C HIS A 166 7.14 15.82 -31.24
N ALA A 167 5.93 15.58 -31.75
CA ALA A 167 5.60 15.66 -33.17
C ALA A 167 5.02 17.03 -33.61
N HIS A 168 5.00 18.03 -32.71
CA HIS A 168 4.55 19.40 -32.95
C HIS A 168 5.63 20.41 -32.54
#